data_AF-A0A1K2ER97-F1
#
_entry.id   AF-A0A1K2ER97-F1
#
_cell.length_a   1.000
_cell.length_b   1.000
_cell.length_c   1.000
_cell.angle_alpha   90.00
_cell.angle_beta   90.00
_cell.angle_gamma   90.00
#
_symmetry.space_group_name_H-M   'P 1'
#
loop_
_entity.id
_entity.type
_entity.pdbx_description
1 polymer ?
#
loop_
_entity_poly.entity_id
_entity_poly.type
_entity_poly.pdbx_seq_one_letter_code
_entity_poly.pdbx_strand_id
1 'polypeptide(L)'
;MDAAVAAQLEAGGVRRVGDGGGQQDGGPEVGPYARASNQQLLTAALDGPVERFGLRGERVGEFAAGAVLKHSRDFGLARETVLGSALDPRTPAYDVQQACGTGLQAVVAAPQP
;
A
#
# COMPACT_ATOMS: atom_id res chain seq x y z
N MET A 1 -2.22 -27.85 10.15
CA MET A 1 -1.68 -26.49 10.00
C MET A 1 -0.50 -26.61 9.07
N ASP A 2 -0.79 -26.37 7.80
CA ASP A 2 -0.15 -26.97 6.63
C ASP A 2 1.16 -26.27 6.24
N ALA A 3 2.20 -27.06 5.96
CA ALA A 3 3.51 -26.62 5.46
C ALA A 3 3.43 -25.75 4.18
N ALA A 4 2.30 -25.78 3.47
CA ALA A 4 1.99 -24.90 2.34
C ALA A 4 1.96 -23.41 2.72
N VAL A 5 1.59 -23.05 3.96
CA VAL A 5 1.60 -21.65 4.42
C VAL A 5 3.04 -21.15 4.60
N ALA A 6 3.94 -22.01 5.12
CA ALA A 6 5.35 -21.66 5.30
C ALA A 6 6.08 -21.49 3.96
N ALA A 7 5.76 -22.32 2.96
CA ALA A 7 6.33 -22.22 1.62
C ALA A 7 5.91 -20.93 0.87
N GLN A 8 4.72 -20.37 1.17
CA GLN A 8 4.27 -19.11 0.58
C GLN A 8 4.97 -17.86 1.14
N LEU A 9 5.59 -17.95 2.32
CA LEU A 9 6.31 -16.81 2.91
C LEU A 9 7.69 -16.61 2.26
N GLU A 10 8.31 -17.68 1.75
CA GLU A 10 9.63 -17.64 1.09
C GLU A 10 9.58 -17.14 -0.36
N ALA A 11 8.41 -17.15 -1.00
CA ALA A 11 8.24 -16.79 -2.42
C ALA A 11 8.13 -15.28 -2.68
N GLY A 12 8.04 -14.46 -1.62
CA GLY A 12 7.92 -13.00 -1.71
C GLY A 12 9.25 -12.30 -2.01
N GLY A 13 9.90 -12.65 -3.12
CA GLY A 13 11.11 -11.97 -3.57
C GLY A 13 10.85 -10.46 -3.68
N VAL A 14 11.77 -9.66 -3.11
CA VAL A 14 11.74 -8.18 -3.17
C VAL A 14 11.60 -7.75 -4.63
N ARG A 15 10.38 -7.39 -5.03
CA ARG A 15 10.16 -6.80 -6.36
C ARG A 15 10.74 -5.39 -6.33
N ARG A 16 11.59 -5.09 -7.31
CA ARG A 16 12.10 -3.73 -7.53
C ARG A 16 10.88 -2.83 -7.68
N VAL A 17 10.72 -1.90 -6.75
CA VAL A 17 9.77 -0.81 -6.86
C VAL A 17 10.25 0.04 -8.03
N GLY A 18 9.51 0.02 -9.13
CA GLY A 18 9.86 0.79 -10.33
C GLY A 18 9.79 2.28 -10.02
N ASP A 19 10.81 3.04 -10.43
CA ASP A 19 10.85 4.50 -10.35
C ASP A 19 9.81 5.08 -11.34
N GLY A 20 8.58 5.22 -10.88
CA GLY A 20 7.45 5.74 -11.63
C GLY A 20 7.11 7.12 -11.11
N GLY A 21 7.80 8.15 -11.61
CA GLY A 21 7.32 9.53 -11.70
C GLY A 21 6.83 10.24 -10.42
N GLY A 22 7.16 9.76 -9.22
CA GLY A 22 6.84 10.45 -7.96
C GLY A 22 7.91 11.48 -7.60
N GLN A 23 7.57 12.78 -7.65
CA GLN A 23 8.49 13.86 -7.30
C GLN A 23 8.79 13.83 -5.79
N GLN A 24 10.08 13.69 -5.46
CA GLN A 24 10.64 13.68 -4.11
C GLN A 24 10.82 15.12 -3.58
N ASP A 25 10.27 15.42 -2.41
CA ASP A 25 10.71 16.54 -1.55
C ASP A 25 11.25 15.91 -0.25
N GLY A 26 12.57 15.81 -0.09
CA GLY A 26 13.19 14.98 0.95
C GLY A 26 14.42 15.60 1.63
N GLY A 27 14.45 15.45 2.96
CA GLY A 27 15.70 15.35 3.75
C GLY A 27 16.33 13.96 3.59
N PRO A 28 17.47 13.66 4.24
CA PRO A 28 18.28 12.48 3.90
C PRO A 28 17.65 11.19 4.44
N GLU A 29 16.86 10.51 3.62
CA GLU A 29 16.51 9.10 3.82
C GLU A 29 17.71 8.21 3.45
N VAL A 30 17.96 7.15 4.23
CA VAL A 30 19.10 6.23 4.04
C VAL A 30 18.57 4.81 3.93
N GLY A 31 18.87 4.12 2.83
CA GLY A 31 18.51 2.71 2.65
C GLY A 31 18.00 2.39 1.24
N PRO A 32 17.63 1.13 0.97
CA PRO A 32 17.22 0.66 -0.36
C PRO A 32 15.95 1.33 -0.90
N TYR A 33 15.19 2.01 -0.04
CA TYR A 33 13.95 2.71 -0.38
C TYR A 33 14.07 4.23 -0.37
N ALA A 34 15.28 4.79 -0.17
CA ALA A 34 15.50 6.24 -0.01
C ALA A 34 15.12 7.10 -1.23
N ARG A 35 14.76 6.47 -2.36
CA ARG A 35 14.29 7.14 -3.59
C ARG A 35 12.87 6.71 -3.97
N ALA A 36 12.22 5.87 -3.17
CA ALA A 36 10.84 5.48 -3.39
C ALA A 36 9.90 6.50 -2.75
N SER A 37 8.81 6.83 -3.41
CA SER A 37 7.71 7.61 -2.84
C SER A 37 6.86 6.74 -1.93
N ASN A 38 6.11 7.39 -1.04
CA ASN A 38 5.13 6.70 -0.20
C ASN A 38 4.12 5.89 -1.02
N GLN A 39 3.67 6.42 -2.16
CA GLN A 39 2.72 5.73 -3.05
C GLN A 39 3.35 4.47 -3.65
N GLN A 40 4.61 4.55 -4.09
CA GLN A 40 5.32 3.42 -4.66
C GLN A 40 5.49 2.28 -3.65
N LEU A 41 5.86 2.63 -2.42
CA LEU A 41 5.98 1.66 -1.32
C LEU A 41 4.62 1.05 -0.96
N LEU A 42 3.57 1.87 -0.88
CA LEU A 42 2.23 1.39 -0.56
C LEU A 42 1.63 0.52 -1.68
N THR A 43 1.88 0.86 -2.94
CA THR A 43 1.44 0.07 -4.11
C THR A 43 2.14 -1.29 -4.11
N ALA A 44 3.44 -1.33 -3.84
CA ALA A 44 4.18 -2.59 -3.73
C ALA A 44 3.64 -3.47 -2.58
N ALA A 45 3.23 -2.86 -1.47
CA ALA A 45 2.59 -3.57 -0.36
C ALA A 45 1.19 -4.11 -0.72
N LEU A 46 0.41 -3.38 -1.54
CA LEU A 46 -0.93 -3.78 -2.01
C LEU A 46 -0.88 -4.89 -3.07
N ASP A 47 0.12 -4.86 -3.95
CA ASP A 47 0.28 -5.85 -5.03
C ASP A 47 0.42 -7.28 -4.50
N GLY A 48 1.06 -7.47 -3.34
CA GLY A 48 1.25 -8.79 -2.73
C GLY A 48 -0.08 -9.48 -2.43
N PRO A 49 -0.96 -8.90 -1.59
CA PRO A 49 -2.32 -9.38 -1.36
C PRO A 49 -3.16 -9.52 -2.63
N VAL A 50 -3.10 -8.53 -3.55
CA VAL A 50 -3.89 -8.57 -4.78
C VAL A 50 -3.56 -9.82 -5.60
N GLU A 51 -2.28 -10.13 -5.77
CA GLU A 51 -1.85 -11.31 -6.51
C GLU A 51 -2.17 -12.59 -5.73
N ARG A 52 -1.87 -12.62 -4.42
CA ARG A 52 -2.07 -13.79 -3.56
C ARG A 52 -3.54 -14.24 -3.49
N PHE A 53 -4.47 -13.30 -3.51
CA PHE A 53 -5.90 -13.57 -3.37
C PHE A 53 -6.67 -13.44 -4.70
N GLY A 54 -5.98 -13.22 -5.82
CA GLY A 54 -6.61 -13.13 -7.14
C GLY A 54 -7.57 -11.95 -7.29
N LEU A 55 -7.27 -10.79 -6.70
CA LEU A 55 -8.14 -9.61 -6.65
C LEU A 55 -7.95 -8.67 -7.85
N ARG A 56 -7.33 -9.14 -8.93
CA ARG A 56 -7.04 -8.30 -10.09
C ARG A 56 -8.34 -7.89 -10.79
N GLY A 57 -8.57 -6.60 -10.92
CA GLY A 57 -9.80 -6.02 -11.47
C GLY A 57 -11.01 -6.09 -10.53
N GLU A 58 -10.83 -6.62 -9.32
CA GLU A 58 -11.92 -6.78 -8.37
C GLU A 58 -12.18 -5.49 -7.58
N ARG A 59 -13.47 -5.22 -7.36
CA ARG A 59 -13.91 -4.11 -6.50
C ARG A 59 -14.03 -4.62 -5.07
N VAL A 60 -12.98 -4.43 -4.28
CA VAL A 60 -13.04 -4.68 -2.83
C VAL A 60 -13.92 -3.63 -2.13
N GLY A 61 -14.42 -3.97 -0.94
CA GLY A 61 -15.33 -3.12 -0.19
C GLY A 61 -14.73 -1.74 0.11
N GLU A 62 -13.48 -1.71 0.56
CA GLU A 62 -12.77 -0.50 0.94
C GLU A 62 -11.25 -0.73 1.01
N PHE A 63 -10.46 0.32 0.77
CA PHE A 63 -9.03 0.36 1.02
C PHE A 63 -8.66 1.55 1.93
N ALA A 64 -8.43 1.28 3.21
CA ALA A 64 -7.95 2.26 4.17
C ALA A 64 -6.43 2.11 4.36
N ALA A 65 -5.68 3.21 4.21
CA ALA A 65 -4.23 3.23 4.39
C ALA A 65 -3.75 4.61 4.82
N GLY A 66 -2.46 4.77 5.14
CA GLY A 66 -1.92 6.10 5.44
C GLY A 66 -0.46 6.08 5.84
N ALA A 67 0.12 7.27 5.95
CA ALA A 67 1.49 7.50 6.38
C ALA A 67 1.53 8.70 7.35
N VAL A 68 2.42 8.63 8.35
CA VAL A 68 2.62 9.71 9.33
C VAL A 68 3.38 10.88 8.72
N LEU A 69 4.37 10.58 7.89
CA LEU A 69 5.20 11.55 7.17
C LEU A 69 4.90 11.43 5.69
N LYS A 70 4.15 12.40 5.15
CA LYS A 70 3.83 12.52 3.73
C LYS A 70 3.72 13.98 3.34
N HIS A 71 4.01 14.30 2.08
CA HIS A 71 3.84 15.67 1.60
C HIS A 71 2.35 16.03 1.63
N SER A 72 1.99 17.30 1.83
CA SER A 72 0.58 17.74 1.84
C SER A 72 -0.16 17.47 0.52
N ARG A 73 0.58 17.21 -0.56
CA ARG A 73 0.03 16.83 -1.87
C ARG A 73 -0.37 15.36 -1.93
N ASP A 74 0.24 14.53 -1.09
CA ASP A 74 -0.11 13.11 -0.93
C ASP A 74 -1.30 12.94 0.02
N PHE A 75 -2.25 13.89 0.04
CA PHE A 75 -3.43 13.80 0.91
C PHE A 75 -4.40 12.69 0.49
N GLY A 76 -4.29 12.22 -0.76
CA GLY A 76 -5.04 11.10 -1.31
C GLY A 76 -4.15 9.87 -1.56
N LEU A 77 -3.16 9.60 -0.70
CA LEU A 77 -2.18 8.53 -0.90
C LEU A 77 -2.85 7.16 -1.15
N ALA A 78 -3.86 6.81 -0.34
CA ALA A 78 -4.61 5.56 -0.50
C ALA A 78 -5.37 5.53 -1.82
N ARG A 79 -5.96 6.67 -2.21
CA ARG A 79 -6.71 6.79 -3.47
C ARG A 79 -5.83 6.62 -4.69
N GLU A 80 -4.71 7.33 -4.71
CA GLU A 80 -3.73 7.25 -5.80
C GLU A 80 -3.07 5.87 -5.86
N THR A 81 -2.95 5.18 -4.73
CA THR A 81 -2.48 3.79 -4.72
C THR A 81 -3.48 2.86 -5.38
N VAL A 82 -4.79 2.97 -5.07
CA VAL A 82 -5.82 2.15 -5.75
C VAL A 82 -5.84 2.43 -7.25
N LEU A 83 -5.78 3.69 -7.66
CA LEU A 83 -5.77 4.09 -9.08
C LEU A 83 -4.54 3.55 -9.84
N GLY A 84 -3.39 3.43 -9.17
CA GLY A 84 -2.16 2.86 -9.73
C GLY A 84 -2.03 1.34 -9.58
N SER A 85 -2.95 0.69 -8.87
CA SER A 85 -2.90 -0.75 -8.58
C SER A 85 -3.65 -1.59 -9.62
N ALA A 86 -3.63 -2.90 -9.43
CA ALA A 86 -4.45 -3.83 -10.21
C ALA A 86 -5.89 -4.00 -9.69
N LEU A 87 -6.36 -3.25 -8.69
CA LEU A 87 -7.76 -3.28 -8.23
C LEU A 87 -8.71 -2.54 -9.19
N ASP A 88 -10.03 -2.74 -9.03
CA ASP A 88 -11.01 -1.90 -9.72
C ASP A 88 -10.85 -0.42 -9.29
N PRO A 89 -10.72 0.55 -10.21
CA PRO A 89 -10.62 1.97 -9.87
C PRO A 89 -11.82 2.52 -9.07
N ARG A 90 -12.96 1.82 -9.05
CA ARG A 90 -14.16 2.14 -8.29
C ARG A 90 -14.12 1.63 -6.84
N THR A 91 -13.04 0.96 -6.43
CA THR A 91 -12.80 0.62 -5.03
C THR A 91 -12.71 1.91 -4.20
N PRO A 92 -13.56 2.07 -3.16
CA PRO A 92 -13.46 3.18 -2.22
C PRO A 92 -12.11 3.15 -1.49
N ALA A 93 -11.48 4.31 -1.31
CA ALA A 93 -10.22 4.43 -0.60
C ALA A 93 -10.10 5.76 0.13
N TYR A 94 -9.52 5.77 1.32
CA TYR A 94 -9.23 6.99 2.08
C TYR A 94 -7.99 6.86 2.96
N ASP A 95 -7.44 8.02 3.29
CA ASP A 95 -6.28 8.15 4.15
C ASP A 95 -6.70 8.16 5.63
N VAL A 96 -6.03 7.36 6.45
CA VAL A 96 -6.07 7.46 7.92
C VAL A 96 -4.73 7.99 8.44
N GLN A 97 -4.76 8.70 9.57
CA GLN A 97 -3.54 9.18 10.20
C GLN A 97 -3.72 9.26 11.72
N GLN A 98 -2.98 8.43 12.45
CA GLN A 98 -2.99 8.37 13.92
C GLN A 98 -1.58 8.16 14.47
N ALA A 99 -0.62 8.96 14.00
CA ALA A 99 0.81 8.78 14.33
C ALA A 99 1.21 7.29 14.23
N CYS A 100 1.90 6.74 15.24
CA CYS A 100 2.26 5.32 15.30
C CYS A 100 1.05 4.36 15.23
N GLY A 101 -0.16 4.80 15.59
CA GLY A 101 -1.40 4.03 15.51
C GLY A 101 -2.00 3.94 14.11
N THR A 102 -1.44 4.57 13.08
CA THR A 102 -2.01 4.61 11.72
C THR A 102 -2.29 3.22 11.14
N GLY A 103 -1.38 2.26 11.33
CA GLY A 103 -1.58 0.89 10.83
C GLY A 103 -2.75 0.18 11.53
N LEU A 104 -2.85 0.31 12.86
CA LEU A 104 -3.98 -0.25 13.61
C LEU A 104 -5.29 0.45 13.24
N GLN A 105 -5.25 1.77 13.11
CA GLN A 105 -6.41 2.56 12.70
C GLN A 105 -6.92 2.15 11.32
N ALA A 106 -6.04 1.83 10.37
CA ALA A 106 -6.45 1.36 9.05
C ALA A 106 -7.27 0.07 9.12
N VAL A 107 -6.92 -0.84 10.03
CA VAL A 107 -7.67 -2.08 10.26
C VAL A 107 -8.99 -1.83 10.98
N VAL A 108 -8.98 -0.97 12.00
CA VAL A 108 -10.18 -0.66 12.80
C VAL A 108 -11.20 0.18 12.04
N ALA A 109 -10.73 1.07 11.15
CA ALA A 109 -11.59 1.94 10.36
C ALA A 109 -12.31 1.18 9.24
N ALA A 110 -11.76 0.04 8.79
CA ALA A 110 -12.42 -0.80 7.81
C ALA A 110 -13.79 -1.27 8.34
N PRO A 111 -14.88 -1.04 7.59
CA PRO A 111 -16.23 -1.39 8.04
C PRO A 111 -16.32 -2.90 8.28
N GLN A 112 -16.88 -3.26 9.43
CA GLN A 112 -17.21 -4.64 9.77
C GLN A 112 -18.45 -5.07 8.96
N PRO A 113 -18.56 -6.36 8.57
CA PRO A 113 -19.65 -6.87 7.73
C PRO A 113 -21.05 -6.70 8.34
#